data_AF-A0A6J3J0B1-F1
#
_entry.id   AF-A0A6J3J0B1-F1
#
_cell.length_a   1.000
_cell.length_b   1.000
_cell.length_c   1.000
_cell.angle_alpha   90.00
_cell.angle_beta   90.00
_cell.angle_gamma   90.00
#
_symmetry.space_group_name_H-M   'P 1'
#
loop_
_entity.id
_entity.type
_entity.pdbx_description
1 polymer ?
#
loop_
_entity_poly.entity_id
_entity_poly.type
_entity_poly.pdbx_seq_one_letter_code
_entity_poly.pdbx_strand_id
1 'polypeptide(L)'
;MRPLLSCVAVQQWQSEGRTAVWLHIPILQSRFIAPAASLGFRFHHAELDSSTLTLWLGEGPSRLPGYASHQVGVAGAVFDEGTRKILVVQDRNKLKNMWKFPGGLSEPGEDIEMGFRHVAQAGLELLGSSDPSALVSRSAGNIGDTAVREVFEETGIKSEFRSLLSIRQQHTNPGAFGKSDMYIICRLKPYSFTINFCQHECLRCEWMDLNDLAKTENTTPITSRVARLLLYGYREGFDKIDLTVEELPAVHTGLFYKLYHKELPENYKTMTGID
;
A
#
# COMPACT_ATOMS: atom_id res chain seq x y z
N MET A 1 -43.01 7.82 6.75
CA MET A 1 -42.45 7.28 8.00
C MET A 1 -40.95 7.13 7.84
N ARG A 2 -40.15 8.01 8.47
CA ARG A 2 -38.70 7.82 8.58
C ARG A 2 -38.47 7.10 9.92
N PRO A 3 -37.71 6.00 10.00
CA PRO A 3 -37.28 5.49 11.29
C PRO A 3 -36.29 6.53 11.84
N LEU A 4 -36.80 7.46 12.63
CA LEU A 4 -35.98 8.34 13.44
C LEU A 4 -35.20 7.40 14.37
N LEU A 5 -33.87 7.48 14.26
CA LEU A 5 -32.95 6.81 15.15
C LEU A 5 -33.45 6.98 16.60
N SER A 6 -33.94 5.90 17.21
CA SER A 6 -34.67 5.95 18.47
C SER A 6 -34.49 4.66 19.26
N CYS A 7 -34.78 4.71 20.56
CA CYS A 7 -34.74 3.52 21.42
C CYS A 7 -35.66 2.40 20.91
N VAL A 8 -36.78 2.76 20.28
CA VAL A 8 -37.73 1.79 19.69
C VAL A 8 -37.07 0.99 18.57
N ALA A 9 -36.31 1.66 17.68
CA ALA A 9 -35.58 0.98 16.62
C ALA A 9 -34.51 0.02 17.16
N VAL A 10 -33.80 0.43 18.22
CA VAL A 10 -32.78 -0.43 18.87
C VAL A 10 -33.41 -1.68 19.48
N GLN A 11 -34.52 -1.53 20.22
CA GLN A 11 -35.24 -2.66 20.79
C GLN A 11 -35.77 -3.62 19.73
N GLN A 12 -36.26 -3.08 18.61
CA GLN A 12 -36.69 -3.87 17.47
C GLN A 12 -35.53 -4.66 16.86
N TRP A 13 -34.37 -4.05 16.66
CA TRP A 13 -33.20 -4.77 16.13
C TRP A 13 -32.71 -5.88 17.07
N GLN A 14 -32.81 -5.68 18.38
CA GLN A 14 -32.51 -6.70 19.38
C GLN A 14 -33.50 -7.87 19.33
N SER A 15 -34.80 -7.60 19.22
CA SER A 15 -35.82 -8.65 19.11
C SER A 15 -35.74 -9.42 17.80
N GLU A 16 -35.27 -8.77 16.72
CA GLU A 16 -34.93 -9.40 15.44
C GLU A 16 -33.65 -10.26 15.52
N GLY A 17 -32.94 -10.28 16.65
CA GLY A 17 -31.71 -11.06 16.82
C GLY A 17 -30.50 -10.49 16.08
N ARG A 18 -30.51 -9.20 15.73
CA ARG A 18 -29.35 -8.55 15.10
C ARG A 18 -28.20 -8.44 16.09
N THR A 19 -26.99 -8.76 15.65
CA THR A 19 -25.77 -8.70 16.48
C THR A 19 -25.03 -7.37 16.35
N ALA A 20 -25.20 -6.65 15.24
CA ALA A 20 -24.59 -5.36 14.99
C ALA A 20 -25.45 -4.50 14.07
N VAL A 21 -25.32 -3.18 14.21
CA VAL A 21 -25.96 -2.17 13.37
C VAL A 21 -24.93 -1.17 12.90
N TRP A 22 -25.00 -0.82 11.62
CA TRP A 22 -24.12 0.15 10.96
C TRP A 22 -24.93 1.35 10.50
N LEU A 23 -24.42 2.56 10.75
CA LEU A 23 -25.01 3.80 10.25
C LEU A 23 -23.98 4.54 9.41
N HIS A 24 -24.37 4.88 8.19
CA HIS A 24 -23.60 5.77 7.33
C HIS A 24 -24.24 7.15 7.35
N ILE A 25 -23.51 8.14 7.85
CA ILE A 25 -23.98 9.51 8.02
C ILE A 25 -23.11 10.43 7.15
N PRO A 26 -23.68 10.97 6.05
CA PRO A 26 -23.03 12.00 5.25
C PRO A 26 -22.70 13.25 6.10
N ILE A 27 -21.65 13.98 5.75
CA ILE A 27 -21.13 15.11 6.52
C ILE A 27 -22.19 16.20 6.74
N LEU A 28 -23.03 16.46 5.75
CA LEU A 28 -24.15 17.41 5.84
C LEU A 28 -25.32 16.94 6.74
N GLN A 29 -25.27 15.69 7.19
CA GLN A 29 -26.23 15.08 8.10
C GLN A 29 -25.62 14.77 9.48
N SER A 30 -24.44 15.31 9.79
CA SER A 30 -23.71 15.09 11.06
C SER A 30 -24.53 15.39 12.31
N ARG A 31 -25.61 16.17 12.21
CA ARG A 31 -26.59 16.39 13.30
C ARG A 31 -27.20 15.09 13.85
N PHE A 32 -27.16 13.98 13.12
CA PHE A 32 -27.64 12.67 13.59
C PHE A 32 -26.61 11.88 14.39
N ILE A 33 -25.33 12.30 14.39
CA ILE A 33 -24.24 11.61 15.12
C ILE A 33 -24.46 11.69 16.63
N ALA A 34 -24.78 12.87 17.17
CA ALA A 34 -24.99 13.03 18.61
C ALA A 34 -26.17 12.20 19.14
N PRO A 35 -27.37 12.20 18.51
CA PRO A 35 -28.44 11.28 18.85
C PRO A 35 -28.03 9.80 18.75
N ALA A 36 -27.27 9.41 17.73
CA ALA A 36 -26.76 8.04 17.60
C ALA A 36 -25.84 7.66 18.77
N ALA A 37 -24.93 8.55 19.15
CA ALA A 37 -24.03 8.33 20.28
C ALA A 37 -24.80 8.13 21.59
N SER A 38 -25.89 8.87 21.82
CA SER A 38 -26.77 8.68 22.98
C SER A 38 -27.46 7.31 23.01
N LEU A 39 -27.58 6.64 21.87
CA LEU A 39 -28.10 5.27 21.76
C LEU A 39 -26.99 4.20 21.83
N GLY A 40 -25.74 4.60 22.10
CA GLY A 40 -24.60 3.70 22.24
C GLY A 40 -23.81 3.44 20.95
N PHE A 41 -24.16 4.08 19.84
CA PHE A 41 -23.34 4.01 18.63
C PHE A 41 -21.96 4.65 18.89
N ARG A 42 -20.92 4.06 18.29
CA ARG A 42 -19.55 4.57 18.32
C ARG A 42 -19.03 4.80 16.92
N PHE A 43 -18.08 5.71 16.74
CA PHE A 43 -17.37 5.84 15.47
C PHE A 43 -16.61 4.55 15.16
N HIS A 44 -16.68 4.15 13.89
CA HIS A 44 -15.86 3.08 13.35
C HIS A 44 -14.82 3.61 12.37
N HIS A 45 -15.24 4.41 11.38
CA HIS A 45 -14.36 5.10 10.45
C HIS A 45 -15.06 6.30 9.80
N ALA A 46 -14.31 7.12 9.07
CA ALA A 46 -14.84 8.12 8.17
C ALA A 46 -14.01 8.10 6.88
N GLU A 47 -14.68 8.28 5.75
CA GLU A 47 -14.10 8.35 4.42
C GLU A 47 -14.67 9.59 3.73
N LEU A 48 -13.80 10.52 3.32
CA LEU A 48 -14.17 11.78 2.68
C LEU A 48 -15.30 12.49 3.47
N ASP A 49 -16.49 12.58 2.86
CA ASP A 49 -17.67 13.27 3.39
C ASP A 49 -18.68 12.32 4.06
N SER A 50 -18.26 11.14 4.52
CA SER A 50 -19.15 10.18 5.19
C SER A 50 -18.50 9.58 6.43
N SER A 51 -19.30 9.45 7.50
CA SER A 51 -18.91 8.75 8.73
C SER A 51 -19.69 7.45 8.88
N THR A 52 -19.00 6.41 9.33
CA THR A 52 -19.59 5.12 9.66
C THR A 52 -19.57 4.94 11.17
N LEU A 53 -20.75 4.75 11.76
CA LEU A 53 -20.93 4.43 13.17
C LEU A 53 -21.43 3.00 13.34
N THR A 54 -21.06 2.36 14.45
CA THR A 54 -21.46 1.00 14.78
C THR A 54 -22.07 0.90 16.16
N LEU A 55 -23.08 0.04 16.29
CA LEU A 55 -23.65 -0.42 17.55
C LEU A 55 -23.55 -1.93 17.62
N TRP A 56 -22.87 -2.46 18.64
CA TRP A 56 -22.86 -3.89 18.95
C TRP A 56 -24.04 -4.22 19.85
N LEU A 57 -24.84 -5.21 19.45
CA LEU A 57 -26.03 -5.67 20.16
C LEU A 57 -25.86 -7.06 20.77
N GLY A 58 -24.80 -7.79 20.41
CA GLY A 58 -24.49 -9.09 20.97
C GLY A 58 -24.01 -9.02 22.43
N GLU A 59 -23.98 -10.18 23.09
CA GLU A 59 -23.46 -10.28 24.46
C GLU A 59 -21.94 -10.03 24.51
N GLY A 60 -21.50 -9.34 25.56
CA GLY A 60 -20.09 -9.07 25.83
C GLY A 60 -19.48 -7.97 24.94
N PRO A 61 -18.13 -7.90 24.88
CA PRO A 61 -17.45 -6.88 24.09
C PRO A 61 -17.69 -7.05 22.59
N SER A 62 -17.70 -5.92 21.87
CA SER A 62 -17.84 -5.91 20.41
C SER A 62 -16.79 -6.78 19.74
N ARG A 63 -17.23 -7.61 18.79
CA ARG A 63 -16.38 -8.44 17.93
C ARG A 63 -16.31 -7.93 16.49
N LEU A 64 -16.82 -6.73 16.26
CA LEU A 64 -16.68 -6.07 14.96
C LEU A 64 -15.19 -5.83 14.69
N PRO A 65 -14.70 -6.18 13.49
CA PRO A 65 -13.33 -5.87 13.12
C PRO A 65 -13.12 -4.36 13.19
N GLY A 66 -11.94 -3.91 13.61
CA GLY A 66 -11.55 -2.53 13.41
C GLY A 66 -11.45 -2.21 11.91
N TYR A 67 -11.45 -0.92 11.57
CA TYR A 67 -11.20 -0.46 10.20
C TYR A 67 -9.71 -0.62 9.82
N ALA A 68 -9.11 0.34 9.13
CA ALA A 68 -7.68 0.35 8.86
C ALA A 68 -6.86 0.72 10.12
N SER A 69 -5.92 -0.15 10.48
CA SER A 69 -4.98 0.06 11.60
C SER A 69 -3.61 0.59 11.18
N HIS A 70 -3.21 0.35 9.92
CA HIS A 70 -1.91 0.70 9.37
C HIS A 70 -2.04 1.60 8.14
N GLN A 71 -1.11 2.53 8.00
CA GLN A 71 -0.79 3.12 6.70
C GLN A 71 0.25 2.24 6.01
N VAL A 72 0.18 2.14 4.68
CA VAL A 72 1.19 1.43 3.89
C VAL A 72 1.97 2.45 3.07
N GLY A 73 3.29 2.42 3.22
CA GLY A 73 4.23 3.15 2.37
C GLY A 73 5.10 2.19 1.57
N VAL A 74 5.61 2.68 0.45
CA VAL A 74 6.33 1.87 -0.53
C VAL A 74 7.59 2.59 -0.96
N ALA A 75 8.69 1.85 -1.12
CA ALA A 75 9.94 2.34 -1.68
C ALA A 75 10.38 1.53 -2.89
N GLY A 76 11.01 2.21 -3.85
CA GLY A 76 11.67 1.58 -4.99
C GLY A 76 13.20 1.62 -4.87
N ALA A 77 13.81 0.46 -4.60
CA ALA A 77 15.26 0.29 -4.69
C ALA A 77 15.65 -0.03 -6.15
N VAL A 78 15.83 1.02 -6.95
CA VAL A 78 16.14 0.91 -8.39
C VAL A 78 17.63 0.59 -8.56
N PHE A 79 17.93 -0.65 -8.89
CA PHE A 79 19.30 -1.16 -9.01
C PHE A 79 19.66 -1.48 -10.46
N ASP A 80 20.71 -0.83 -10.95
CA ASP A 80 21.33 -1.14 -12.24
C ASP A 80 22.44 -2.19 -12.04
N GLU A 81 22.12 -3.42 -12.40
CA GLU A 81 23.03 -4.57 -12.32
C GLU A 81 24.25 -4.42 -13.24
N GLY A 82 24.11 -3.71 -14.38
CA GLY A 82 25.19 -3.54 -15.36
C GLY A 82 26.28 -2.58 -14.88
N THR A 83 25.92 -1.58 -14.07
CA THR A 83 26.85 -0.59 -13.52
C THR A 83 27.09 -0.73 -12.02
N ARG A 84 26.35 -1.62 -11.34
CA ARG A 84 26.30 -1.78 -9.87
C ARG A 84 25.90 -0.48 -9.15
N LYS A 85 25.12 0.37 -9.82
CA LYS A 85 24.62 1.62 -9.25
C LYS A 85 23.19 1.48 -8.74
N ILE A 86 22.90 2.19 -7.66
CA ILE A 86 21.59 2.24 -7.01
C ILE A 86 21.09 3.69 -7.01
N LEU A 87 19.83 3.88 -7.37
CA LEU A 87 19.19 5.19 -7.34
C LEU A 87 18.85 5.58 -5.90
N VAL A 88 19.31 6.76 -5.49
CA VAL A 88 19.05 7.29 -4.15
C VAL A 88 18.68 8.77 -4.21
N VAL A 89 17.90 9.20 -3.23
CA VAL A 89 17.45 10.59 -3.09
C VAL A 89 17.77 11.13 -1.69
N GLN A 90 17.82 12.45 -1.56
CA GLN A 90 17.79 13.16 -0.28
C GLN A 90 16.56 14.08 -0.25
N ASP A 91 15.77 14.00 0.82
CA ASP A 91 14.59 14.86 1.02
C ASP A 91 15.00 16.32 1.22
N ARG A 92 14.28 17.25 0.57
CA ARG A 92 14.50 18.70 0.73
C ARG A 92 13.98 19.22 2.07
N ASN A 93 12.83 18.70 2.50
CA ASN A 93 12.08 19.22 3.65
C ASN A 93 12.35 18.46 4.96
N LYS A 94 13.28 17.48 4.96
CA LYS A 94 13.70 16.79 6.18
C LYS A 94 15.09 17.25 6.61
N LEU A 95 15.24 17.56 7.90
CA LEU A 95 16.43 18.17 8.52
C LEU A 95 17.70 17.30 8.49
N LYS A 96 17.71 16.13 7.84
CA LYS A 96 18.86 15.21 7.81
C LYS A 96 19.24 14.87 6.37
N ASN A 97 20.50 15.15 6.01
CA ASN A 97 21.13 14.81 4.72
C ASN A 97 21.39 13.31 4.57
N MET A 98 20.33 12.49 4.63
CA MET A 98 20.41 11.03 4.61
C MET A 98 19.93 10.51 3.26
N TRP A 99 20.75 9.67 2.63
CA TRP A 99 20.34 8.95 1.43
C TRP A 99 19.23 7.94 1.76
N LYS A 100 18.20 7.90 0.92
CA LYS A 100 17.11 6.93 0.98
C LYS A 100 16.73 6.47 -0.42
N PHE A 101 15.91 5.42 -0.49
CA PHE A 101 15.21 5.09 -1.72
C PHE A 101 14.02 6.05 -1.93
N PRO A 102 13.69 6.42 -3.17
CA PRO A 102 12.45 7.13 -3.47
C PRO A 102 11.23 6.27 -3.08
N GLY A 103 10.15 6.91 -2.64
CA GLY A 103 8.97 6.23 -2.14
C GLY A 103 8.00 7.12 -1.35
N GLY A 104 6.73 6.76 -1.43
CA GLY A 104 5.61 7.48 -0.81
C GLY A 104 4.56 6.56 -0.20
N LEU A 105 3.35 7.07 0.00
CA LEU A 105 2.22 6.31 0.54
C LEU A 105 1.48 5.61 -0.61
N SER A 106 0.94 4.42 -0.33
CA SER A 106 0.00 3.77 -1.25
C SER A 106 -1.36 4.47 -1.17
N GLU A 107 -2.01 4.67 -2.31
CA GLU A 107 -3.37 5.21 -2.36
C GLU A 107 -4.43 4.14 -2.01
N PRO A 108 -5.64 4.52 -1.53
CA PRO A 108 -6.71 3.57 -1.28
C PRO A 108 -7.07 2.76 -2.53
N GLY A 109 -7.01 1.44 -2.41
CA GLY A 109 -7.24 0.52 -3.52
C GLY A 109 -6.00 0.23 -4.35
N GLU A 110 -4.82 0.77 -4.04
CA GLU A 110 -3.59 0.24 -4.63
C GLU A 110 -3.31 -1.18 -4.05
N ASP A 111 -3.59 -2.24 -4.83
CA ASP A 111 -3.32 -3.66 -4.60
C ASP A 111 -1.80 -3.96 -4.59
N ILE A 112 -1.34 -5.20 -4.75
CA ILE A 112 0.08 -5.55 -4.68
C ILE A 112 0.40 -6.51 -5.87
N GLU A 113 0.96 -6.00 -6.99
CA GLU A 113 1.57 -6.65 -8.21
C GLU A 113 1.29 -6.04 -9.62
N MET A 114 2.38 -5.91 -10.42
CA MET A 114 2.69 -5.51 -11.82
C MET A 114 1.76 -5.81 -13.03
N GLY A 115 1.84 -4.93 -14.05
CA GLY A 115 2.42 -5.30 -15.36
C GLY A 115 1.71 -4.90 -16.66
N PHE A 116 2.27 -3.91 -17.37
CA PHE A 116 1.96 -3.38 -18.73
C PHE A 116 0.73 -2.48 -18.90
N ARG A 117 0.96 -1.16 -18.97
CA ARG A 117 0.46 -0.37 -20.10
C ARG A 117 1.48 0.70 -20.48
N HIS A 118 1.79 0.75 -21.78
CA HIS A 118 2.45 1.86 -22.43
C HIS A 118 1.76 3.17 -21.99
N VAL A 119 2.56 4.16 -21.61
CA VAL A 119 2.15 5.55 -21.61
C VAL A 119 1.90 5.93 -23.07
N ALA A 120 0.68 5.66 -23.55
CA ALA A 120 0.15 6.25 -24.76
C ALA A 120 -0.82 7.35 -24.32
N GLN A 121 -0.33 8.57 -24.48
CA GLN A 121 -1.06 9.83 -24.54
C GLN A 121 -2.49 9.68 -25.10
N ALA A 122 -3.50 9.97 -24.29
CA ALA A 122 -4.84 10.35 -24.71
C ALA A 122 -5.45 11.19 -23.56
N GLY A 123 -5.58 12.51 -23.64
CA GLY A 123 -5.96 13.27 -24.83
C GLY A 123 -7.43 13.02 -25.11
N LEU A 124 -8.30 13.63 -24.30
CA LEU A 124 -9.63 14.14 -24.62
C LEU A 124 -10.43 13.39 -25.70
N GLU A 125 -11.47 12.65 -25.31
CA GLU A 125 -12.76 12.65 -26.03
C GLU A 125 -13.88 12.07 -25.13
N LEU A 126 -14.78 12.97 -24.71
CA LEU A 126 -16.12 12.61 -24.25
C LEU A 126 -16.97 12.30 -25.50
N LEU A 127 -17.67 11.17 -25.50
CA LEU A 127 -19.14 11.08 -25.67
C LEU A 127 -19.58 9.63 -26.01
N GLY A 128 -20.52 9.13 -25.21
CA GLY A 128 -21.58 8.21 -25.67
C GLY A 128 -21.21 6.75 -25.95
N SER A 129 -21.28 5.89 -24.94
CA SER A 129 -21.81 4.53 -25.15
C SER A 129 -22.51 4.02 -23.89
N SER A 130 -23.77 3.63 -24.06
CA SER A 130 -24.60 2.97 -23.07
C SER A 130 -24.41 1.46 -23.20
N ASP A 131 -23.22 0.97 -22.84
CA ASP A 131 -22.91 -0.45 -22.78
C ASP A 131 -22.42 -0.82 -21.37
N PRO A 132 -23.18 -1.62 -20.59
CA PRO A 132 -22.77 -2.08 -19.26
C PRO A 132 -21.54 -2.99 -19.28
N SER A 133 -21.12 -3.49 -20.45
CA SER A 133 -19.93 -4.34 -20.61
C SER A 133 -18.63 -3.55 -20.86
N ALA A 134 -18.71 -2.21 -21.01
CA ALA A 134 -17.54 -1.33 -21.12
C ALA A 134 -16.91 -0.96 -19.76
N LEU A 135 -17.43 -1.48 -18.64
CA LEU A 135 -16.72 -1.54 -17.36
C LEU A 135 -15.68 -2.67 -17.39
N VAL A 136 -14.78 -2.63 -18.37
CA VAL A 136 -13.53 -3.39 -18.32
C VAL A 136 -12.80 -2.92 -17.07
N SER A 137 -12.66 -3.84 -16.11
CA SER A 137 -11.81 -3.79 -14.92
C SER A 137 -10.98 -2.50 -14.83
N ARG A 138 -11.44 -1.55 -14.02
CA ARG A 138 -10.52 -0.59 -13.40
C ARG A 138 -9.63 -1.45 -12.50
N SER A 139 -8.53 -1.97 -13.04
CA SER A 139 -7.47 -2.57 -12.25
C SER A 139 -6.98 -1.46 -11.35
N ALA A 140 -7.37 -1.53 -10.08
CA ALA A 140 -6.84 -0.65 -9.06
C ALA A 140 -5.30 -0.80 -9.10
N GLY A 141 -4.56 0.32 -8.92
CA GLY A 141 -3.09 0.33 -9.01
C GLY A 141 -2.47 -0.66 -8.03
N ASN A 142 -1.16 -0.91 -8.02
CA ASN A 142 -0.59 -1.91 -7.11
C ASN A 142 0.74 -1.49 -6.48
N ILE A 143 1.30 -2.19 -5.48
CA ILE A 143 2.54 -1.77 -4.79
C ILE A 143 3.76 -1.67 -5.70
N GLY A 144 3.86 -2.56 -6.69
CA GLY A 144 4.91 -2.48 -7.70
C GLY A 144 4.71 -1.23 -8.54
N ASP A 145 3.47 -0.93 -8.91
CA ASP A 145 3.10 0.31 -9.59
C ASP A 145 3.30 1.53 -8.69
N THR A 146 3.02 1.46 -7.38
CA THR A 146 3.29 2.50 -6.39
C THR A 146 4.81 2.74 -6.35
N ALA A 147 5.61 1.68 -6.23
CA ALA A 147 7.07 1.81 -6.22
C ALA A 147 7.59 2.44 -7.53
N VAL A 148 7.07 2.01 -8.68
CA VAL A 148 7.44 2.55 -10.01
C VAL A 148 6.97 3.99 -10.18
N ARG A 149 5.74 4.32 -9.75
CA ARG A 149 5.14 5.65 -9.80
C ARG A 149 5.93 6.62 -8.94
N GLU A 150 6.15 6.29 -7.67
CA GLU A 150 6.89 7.11 -6.71
C GLU A 150 8.34 7.35 -7.18
N VAL A 151 9.00 6.31 -7.72
CA VAL A 151 10.32 6.46 -8.34
C VAL A 151 10.26 7.44 -9.50
N PHE A 152 9.29 7.29 -10.40
CA PHE A 152 9.17 8.16 -11.57
C PHE A 152 8.85 9.61 -11.16
N GLU A 153 7.93 9.82 -10.22
CA GLU A 153 7.53 11.12 -9.69
C GLU A 153 8.69 11.83 -8.98
N GLU A 154 9.45 11.14 -8.14
CA GLU A 154 10.58 11.74 -7.41
C GLU A 154 11.81 11.94 -8.30
N THR A 155 12.09 11.05 -9.25
CA THR A 155 13.43 10.96 -9.90
C THR A 155 13.42 11.10 -11.42
N GLY A 156 12.27 10.95 -12.07
CA GLY A 156 12.12 10.86 -13.52
C GLY A 156 12.59 9.53 -14.12
N ILE A 157 13.11 8.59 -13.31
CA ILE A 157 13.60 7.29 -13.78
C ILE A 157 12.43 6.35 -14.01
N LYS A 158 12.34 5.84 -15.23
CA LYS A 158 11.47 4.72 -15.57
C LYS A 158 12.11 3.40 -15.18
N SER A 159 11.34 2.57 -14.48
CA SER A 159 11.78 1.29 -13.94
C SER A 159 10.66 0.25 -13.99
N GLU A 160 11.03 -1.02 -13.83
CA GLU A 160 10.12 -2.15 -13.74
C GLU A 160 10.27 -2.83 -12.38
N PHE A 161 9.16 -3.29 -11.81
CA PHE A 161 9.20 -4.04 -10.57
C PHE A 161 9.80 -5.43 -10.78
N ARG A 162 10.53 -5.92 -9.78
CA ARG A 162 11.16 -7.25 -9.83
C ARG A 162 10.76 -8.10 -8.64
N SER A 163 10.78 -7.56 -7.42
CA SER A 163 10.44 -8.33 -6.22
C SER A 163 10.18 -7.44 -5.01
N LEU A 164 9.58 -8.00 -3.95
CA LEU A 164 9.72 -7.42 -2.61
C LEU A 164 11.05 -7.85 -1.99
N LEU A 165 11.70 -6.91 -1.32
CA LEU A 165 12.94 -7.14 -0.57
C LEU A 165 12.73 -7.16 0.94
N SER A 166 11.87 -6.27 1.45
CA SER A 166 11.74 -6.09 2.89
C SER A 166 10.42 -5.43 3.27
N ILE A 167 9.98 -5.71 4.49
CA ILE A 167 8.81 -5.11 5.13
C ILE A 167 9.29 -4.55 6.47
N ARG A 168 9.07 -3.26 6.71
CA ARG A 168 9.26 -2.59 8.00
C ARG A 168 7.90 -2.36 8.62
N GLN A 169 7.79 -2.54 9.93
CA GLN A 169 6.65 -2.10 10.71
C GLN A 169 7.11 -1.11 11.78
N GLN A 170 6.30 -0.08 12.01
CA GLN A 170 6.45 0.82 13.14
C GLN A 170 5.07 1.11 13.76
N HIS A 171 5.07 1.33 15.07
CA HIS A 171 3.89 1.71 15.84
C HIS A 171 4.05 3.13 16.39
N THR A 172 2.93 3.77 16.71
CA THR A 172 2.91 5.06 17.41
C THR A 172 3.68 6.14 16.63
N ASN A 173 3.47 6.23 15.31
CA ASN A 173 4.14 7.23 14.49
C ASN A 173 3.65 8.65 14.87
N PRO A 174 4.51 9.52 15.45
CA PRO A 174 4.08 10.85 15.90
C PRO A 174 3.57 11.73 14.76
N GLY A 175 4.11 11.56 13.56
CA GLY A 175 3.69 12.30 12.36
C GLY A 175 2.36 11.83 11.77
N ALA A 176 1.81 10.72 12.26
CA ALA A 176 0.55 10.13 11.79
C ALA A 176 -0.45 9.91 12.93
N PHE A 177 -0.47 10.82 13.91
CA PHE A 177 -1.39 10.78 15.06
C PHE A 177 -1.32 9.47 15.88
N GLY A 178 -0.14 8.87 15.96
CA GLY A 178 0.07 7.61 16.67
C GLY A 178 -0.39 6.36 15.89
N LYS A 179 -0.79 6.48 14.62
CA LYS A 179 -1.07 5.31 13.78
C LYS A 179 0.17 4.46 13.56
N SER A 180 -0.06 3.17 13.33
CA SER A 180 0.98 2.25 12.90
C SER A 180 1.22 2.38 11.39
N ASP A 181 2.40 2.03 10.93
CA ASP A 181 2.75 2.01 9.53
C ASP A 181 3.49 0.72 9.15
N MET A 182 3.23 0.28 7.93
CA MET A 182 4.01 -0.73 7.22
C MET A 182 4.72 -0.05 6.06
N TYR A 183 6.00 -0.35 5.86
CA TYR A 183 6.79 0.21 4.78
C TYR A 183 7.46 -0.91 3.99
N ILE A 184 7.08 -1.03 2.72
CA ILE A 184 7.46 -2.14 1.86
C ILE A 184 8.51 -1.65 0.87
N ILE A 185 9.62 -2.37 0.75
CA ILE A 185 10.75 -1.99 -0.10
C ILE A 185 10.84 -2.98 -1.25
N CYS A 186 10.76 -2.47 -2.47
CA CYS A 186 10.73 -3.24 -3.71
C CYS A 186 12.07 -3.16 -4.43
N ARG A 187 12.52 -4.26 -5.02
CA ARG A 187 13.61 -4.23 -6.01
C ARG A 187 13.02 -3.83 -7.35
N LEU A 188 13.61 -2.80 -7.96
CA LEU A 188 13.23 -2.35 -9.30
C LEU A 188 14.44 -2.40 -10.22
N LYS A 189 14.19 -2.65 -11.51
CA LYS A 189 15.21 -2.59 -12.57
C LYS A 189 14.97 -1.38 -13.45
N PRO A 190 15.97 -0.50 -13.69
CA PRO A 190 15.80 0.66 -14.56
C PRO A 190 15.82 0.27 -16.04
N TYR A 191 15.06 1.02 -16.85
CA TYR A 191 15.18 1.00 -18.32
C TYR A 191 15.34 2.42 -18.91
N SER A 192 15.55 3.41 -18.05
CA SER A 192 16.02 4.75 -18.39
C SER A 192 17.01 5.20 -17.31
N PHE A 193 17.93 6.10 -17.64
CA PHE A 193 19.07 6.41 -16.76
C PHE A 193 19.28 7.92 -16.52
N THR A 194 18.65 8.78 -17.32
CA THR A 194 18.73 10.23 -17.17
C THR A 194 17.82 10.69 -16.04
N ILE A 195 18.41 11.16 -14.95
CA ILE A 195 17.69 11.69 -13.80
C ILE A 195 17.05 13.04 -14.15
N ASN A 196 15.78 13.19 -13.81
CA ASN A 196 15.04 14.45 -13.82
C ASN A 196 14.18 14.52 -12.55
N PHE A 197 14.81 14.88 -11.44
CA PHE A 197 14.20 14.73 -10.11
C PHE A 197 13.31 15.91 -9.72
N CYS A 198 12.28 15.63 -8.91
CA CYS A 198 11.34 16.61 -8.39
C CYS A 198 12.03 17.62 -7.47
N GLN A 199 12.10 18.88 -7.89
CA GLN A 199 12.72 19.95 -7.11
C GLN A 199 11.89 20.34 -5.86
N HIS A 200 10.61 20.00 -5.80
CA HIS A 200 9.78 20.30 -4.63
C HIS A 200 10.04 19.32 -3.47
N GLU A 201 10.37 18.07 -3.80
CA GLU A 201 10.51 17.00 -2.81
C GLU A 201 11.97 16.65 -2.51
N CYS A 202 12.80 16.57 -3.54
CA CYS A 202 14.18 16.12 -3.40
C CYS A 202 15.17 17.30 -3.46
N LEU A 203 16.18 17.24 -2.60
CA LEU A 203 17.37 18.10 -2.66
C LEU A 203 18.41 17.55 -3.64
N ARG A 204 18.56 16.23 -3.68
CA ARG A 204 19.50 15.50 -4.56
C ARG A 204 18.89 14.19 -5.00
N CYS A 205 19.29 13.74 -6.19
CA CYS A 205 19.02 12.41 -6.72
C CYS A 205 20.25 11.95 -7.51
N GLU A 206 20.78 10.78 -7.16
CA GLU A 206 22.05 10.29 -7.69
C GLU A 206 22.02 8.78 -7.94
N TRP A 207 22.77 8.36 -8.96
CA TRP A 207 23.19 6.97 -9.13
C TRP A 207 24.46 6.72 -8.31
N MET A 208 24.33 6.13 -7.14
CA MET A 208 25.43 5.84 -6.20
C MET A 208 25.95 4.41 -6.39
N ASP A 209 27.25 4.14 -6.18
CA ASP A 209 27.73 2.75 -6.14
C ASP A 209 27.10 2.02 -4.95
N LEU A 210 26.63 0.79 -5.17
CA LEU A 210 25.95 0.03 -4.11
C LEU A 210 26.82 -0.23 -2.88
N ASN A 211 28.13 -0.39 -3.04
CA ASN A 211 29.04 -0.56 -1.91
C ASN A 211 29.17 0.72 -1.10
N ASP A 212 29.15 1.88 -1.77
CA ASP A 212 29.21 3.18 -1.09
C ASP A 212 27.96 3.38 -0.23
N LEU A 213 26.77 3.08 -0.77
CA LEU A 213 25.52 3.12 -0.01
C LEU A 213 25.52 2.10 1.16
N ALA A 214 26.09 0.92 0.97
CA ALA A 214 26.17 -0.12 2.01
C ALA A 214 27.08 0.25 3.19
N LYS A 215 28.05 1.15 2.96
CA LYS A 215 29.09 1.55 3.93
C LYS A 215 28.91 2.95 4.51
N THR A 216 28.26 3.86 3.79
CA THR A 216 28.13 5.26 4.21
C THR A 216 27.36 5.40 5.52
N GLU A 217 27.77 6.36 6.35
CA GLU A 217 27.05 6.76 7.57
C GLU A 217 25.93 7.76 7.26
N ASN A 218 25.97 8.40 6.08
CA ASN A 218 24.97 9.37 5.62
C ASN A 218 23.74 8.70 5.01
N THR A 219 23.25 7.63 5.63
CA THR A 219 22.08 6.87 5.19
C THR A 219 21.37 6.23 6.38
N THR A 220 20.09 5.91 6.26
CA THR A 220 19.37 5.30 7.38
C THR A 220 19.83 3.85 7.62
N PRO A 221 19.74 3.33 8.86
CA PRO A 221 20.09 1.93 9.12
C PRO A 221 19.32 0.92 8.25
N ILE A 222 18.06 1.22 7.91
CA ILE A 222 17.22 0.40 7.04
C ILE A 222 17.73 0.45 5.60
N THR A 223 18.01 1.65 5.08
CA THR A 223 18.61 1.83 3.75
C THR A 223 19.94 1.06 3.63
N SER A 224 20.82 1.20 4.63
CA SER A 224 22.10 0.47 4.67
C SER A 224 21.89 -1.05 4.69
N ARG A 225 20.92 -1.54 5.48
CA ARG A 225 20.59 -2.98 5.54
C ARG A 225 20.11 -3.50 4.19
N VAL A 226 19.21 -2.79 3.52
CA VAL A 226 18.71 -3.19 2.20
C VAL A 226 19.81 -3.10 1.15
N ALA A 227 20.69 -2.09 1.20
CA ALA A 227 21.84 -2.02 0.31
C ALA A 227 22.77 -3.23 0.45
N ARG A 228 23.00 -3.71 1.68
CA ARG A 228 23.75 -4.95 1.93
C ARG A 228 23.01 -6.20 1.45
N LEU A 229 21.69 -6.23 1.58
CA LEU A 229 20.85 -7.31 1.04
C LEU A 229 20.96 -7.37 -0.50
N LEU A 230 20.84 -6.22 -1.17
CA LEU A 230 21.04 -6.10 -2.61
C LEU A 230 22.46 -6.51 -3.03
N LEU A 231 23.47 -6.14 -2.24
CA LEU A 231 24.85 -6.51 -2.53
C LEU A 231 25.06 -8.02 -2.43
N TYR A 232 24.39 -8.68 -1.48
CA TYR A 232 24.35 -10.14 -1.38
C TYR A 232 23.66 -10.75 -2.62
N GLY A 233 22.47 -10.28 -2.99
CA GLY A 233 21.78 -10.77 -4.20
C GLY A 233 22.56 -10.54 -5.50
N TYR A 234 23.24 -9.40 -5.62
CA TYR A 234 24.11 -9.11 -6.77
C TYR A 234 25.30 -10.08 -6.88
N ARG A 235 25.85 -10.53 -5.75
CA ARG A 235 27.03 -11.42 -5.73
C ARG A 235 26.67 -12.90 -5.82
N GLU A 236 25.56 -13.30 -5.21
CA GLU A 236 25.23 -14.70 -4.93
C GLU A 236 23.91 -15.16 -5.60
N GLY A 237 23.22 -14.26 -6.29
CA GLY A 237 21.95 -14.51 -6.98
C GLY A 237 20.75 -13.83 -6.30
N PHE A 238 19.91 -13.16 -7.09
CA PHE A 238 18.71 -12.47 -6.59
C PHE A 238 17.63 -13.43 -6.09
N ASP A 239 17.64 -14.68 -6.54
CA ASP A 239 16.80 -15.74 -5.98
C ASP A 239 16.97 -15.83 -4.45
N LYS A 240 18.14 -15.48 -3.90
CA LYS A 240 18.39 -15.52 -2.46
C LYS A 240 17.67 -14.44 -1.65
N ILE A 241 17.26 -13.34 -2.28
CA ILE A 241 16.72 -12.17 -1.57
C ILE A 241 15.32 -11.76 -2.02
N ASP A 242 14.89 -12.23 -3.18
CA ASP A 242 13.59 -11.90 -3.74
C ASP A 242 12.47 -12.70 -3.06
N LEU A 243 11.43 -11.97 -2.68
CA LEU A 243 10.13 -12.56 -2.39
C LEU A 243 9.27 -12.51 -3.66
N THR A 244 8.73 -13.67 -4.02
CA THR A 244 7.73 -13.84 -5.08
C THR A 244 6.34 -13.54 -4.54
N VAL A 245 5.41 -13.27 -5.45
CA VAL A 245 3.99 -13.11 -5.18
C VAL A 245 3.20 -14.20 -5.89
N GLU A 246 2.19 -14.73 -5.21
CA GLU A 246 1.21 -15.63 -5.80
C GLU A 246 -0.20 -15.13 -5.47
N GLU A 247 -1.09 -15.16 -6.47
CA GLU A 247 -2.51 -14.84 -6.27
C GLU A 247 -3.28 -16.12 -5.92
N LEU A 248 -3.96 -16.10 -4.78
CA LEU A 248 -4.67 -17.25 -4.24
C LEU A 248 -6.14 -16.88 -3.95
N PRO A 249 -7.11 -17.73 -4.30
CA PRO A 249 -8.51 -17.42 -4.07
C PRO A 249 -8.85 -17.41 -2.57
N ALA A 250 -9.64 -16.43 -2.14
CA ALA A 250 -10.21 -16.38 -0.81
C ALA A 250 -11.37 -17.37 -0.69
N VAL A 251 -11.39 -18.11 0.42
CA VAL A 251 -12.38 -19.18 0.64
C VAL A 251 -13.80 -18.65 0.84
N HIS A 252 -13.96 -17.43 1.38
CA HIS A 252 -15.24 -16.95 1.91
C HIS A 252 -15.86 -15.76 1.17
N THR A 253 -15.13 -15.10 0.29
CA THR A 253 -15.55 -13.80 -0.26
C THR A 253 -15.58 -13.76 -1.77
N GLY A 254 -15.10 -14.81 -2.45
CA GLY A 254 -14.89 -14.80 -3.91
C GLY A 254 -13.84 -13.79 -4.37
N LEU A 255 -13.09 -13.22 -3.41
CA LEU A 255 -11.96 -12.32 -3.67
C LEU A 255 -10.66 -13.13 -3.79
N PHE A 256 -9.54 -12.44 -3.99
CA PHE A 256 -8.22 -13.04 -4.06
C PHE A 256 -7.30 -12.43 -2.99
N TYR A 257 -6.36 -13.23 -2.51
CA TYR A 257 -5.23 -12.82 -1.69
C TYR A 257 -3.99 -12.74 -2.57
N LYS A 258 -3.11 -11.78 -2.26
CA LYS A 258 -1.74 -11.77 -2.76
C LYS A 258 -0.82 -12.28 -1.66
N LEU A 259 -0.19 -13.43 -1.88
CA LEU A 259 0.70 -14.06 -0.92
C LEU A 259 2.16 -13.81 -1.30
N TYR A 260 2.88 -13.12 -0.42
CA TYR A 260 4.31 -12.87 -0.58
C TYR A 260 5.12 -13.90 0.19
N HIS A 261 6.02 -14.59 -0.52
CA HIS A 261 6.88 -15.60 0.08
C HIS A 261 8.16 -15.77 -0.72
N LYS A 262 9.17 -16.45 -0.15
CA LYS A 262 10.34 -16.88 -0.93
C LYS A 262 9.87 -17.83 -2.04
N GLU A 263 10.45 -17.71 -3.24
CA GLU A 263 10.17 -18.63 -4.35
C GLU A 263 10.16 -20.09 -3.88
N LEU A 264 9.02 -20.75 -4.11
CA LEU A 264 8.80 -22.15 -3.79
C LEU A 264 9.05 -22.97 -5.06
N PRO A 265 9.94 -23.99 -5.04
CA PRO A 265 10.16 -24.82 -6.22
C PRO A 265 8.87 -25.52 -6.67
N GLU A 266 8.69 -25.69 -7.98
CA GLU A 266 7.42 -26.17 -8.58
C GLU A 266 6.96 -27.55 -8.07
N ASN A 267 7.90 -28.45 -7.77
CA ASN A 267 7.57 -29.75 -7.19
C ASN A 267 6.93 -29.62 -5.79
N TYR A 268 7.29 -28.61 -5.01
CA TYR A 268 6.65 -28.32 -3.71
C TYR A 268 5.35 -27.53 -3.85
N LYS A 269 5.20 -26.70 -4.89
CA LYS A 269 3.92 -26.02 -5.18
C LYS A 269 2.82 -27.00 -5.59
N THR A 270 3.16 -27.93 -6.47
CA THR A 270 2.21 -28.88 -7.07
C THR A 270 2.15 -30.22 -6.33
N MET A 271 3.06 -30.44 -5.37
CA MET A 271 3.27 -31.71 -4.69
C MET A 271 3.50 -32.89 -5.65
N THR A 272 4.08 -32.64 -6.83
CA THR A 272 4.40 -33.68 -7.80
C THR A 272 5.78 -34.28 -7.52
N GLY A 273 5.86 -35.60 -7.37
CA GLY A 273 7.15 -36.31 -7.21
C GLY A 273 7.80 -36.10 -5.84
N ILE A 274 7.01 -35.77 -4.82
CA ILE A 274 7.41 -35.71 -3.42
C ILE A 274 6.63 -36.81 -2.69
N ASP A 275 7.34 -37.87 -2.30
CA ASP A 275 6.82 -38.97 -1.45
C ASP A 275 6.96 -38.63 0.04
#